data_AF-A0A933HLJ9-F1
#
_entry.id   AF-A0A933HLJ9-F1
#
_cell.length_a   1.000
_cell.length_b   1.000
_cell.length_c   1.000
_cell.angle_alpha   90.00
_cell.angle_beta   90.00
_cell.angle_gamma   90.00
#
_symmetry.space_group_name_H-M   'P 1'
#
loop_
_entity.id
_entity.type
_entity.pdbx_description
1 polymer ?
#
loop_
_entity_poly.entity_id
_entity_poly.type
_entity_poly.pdbx_seq_one_letter_code
_entity_poly.pdbx_strand_id
1 'polypeptide(L)'
;MESALGYGKGRAWPLLTGERGHYELAAGKSSQPFLRALERFASQVGLLPEQVWDEPDRPAQGLCLGKPTGAAMPLLWAHAEYIKLLRSTADGQVFDFLPHVAERYRDGHAQRLLEIWKPNRQVRAVKPGWTLRVQAPADFWLRWTNDEWQTVQDARATLTALGIAFVDIEISKTQRAPIRFTFRWMQGARWEGTDYRVDIGAEK
;
A
#
# COMPACT_ATOMS: atom_id res chain seq x y z
N MET A 1 -17.99 32.15 -21.75
CA MET A 1 -17.18 31.07 -22.33
C MET A 1 -15.96 30.90 -21.43
N GLU A 2 -16.13 30.16 -20.32
CA GLU A 2 -15.01 29.90 -19.40
C GLU A 2 -14.01 28.95 -20.08
N SER A 3 -12.74 29.29 -19.93
CA SER A 3 -11.60 28.65 -20.58
C SER A 3 -11.43 27.21 -20.14
N ALA A 4 -11.15 26.32 -21.10
CA ALA A 4 -10.74 24.93 -20.88
C ALA A 4 -9.28 24.81 -20.37
N LEU A 5 -8.88 25.68 -19.43
CA LEU A 5 -7.55 25.75 -18.82
C LEU A 5 -7.64 25.68 -17.29
N GLY A 6 -8.50 24.78 -16.78
CA GLY A 6 -8.63 24.52 -15.35
C GLY A 6 -8.09 23.14 -15.00
N TYR A 7 -7.37 23.04 -13.89
CA TYR A 7 -7.11 21.75 -13.25
C TYR A 7 -8.45 21.19 -12.73
N GLY A 8 -8.69 19.89 -12.91
CA GLY A 8 -9.93 19.26 -12.42
C GLY A 8 -10.13 19.48 -10.93
N LYS A 9 -11.38 19.70 -10.49
CA LYS A 9 -11.72 19.79 -9.06
C LYS A 9 -12.11 18.40 -8.57
N GLY A 10 -11.46 17.92 -7.51
CA GLY A 10 -11.87 16.70 -6.82
C GLY A 10 -13.25 16.88 -6.19
N ARG A 11 -14.16 15.93 -6.43
CA ARG A 11 -15.54 15.89 -5.91
C ARG A 11 -15.86 14.52 -5.34
N ALA A 12 -17.09 14.29 -4.88
CA ALA A 12 -17.55 12.97 -4.48
C ALA A 12 -17.58 11.98 -5.68
N TRP A 13 -17.00 10.79 -5.47
CA TRP A 13 -17.00 9.69 -6.44
C TRP A 13 -17.99 8.60 -6.01
N PRO A 14 -18.92 8.18 -6.88
CA PRO A 14 -19.80 7.06 -6.58
C PRO A 14 -19.02 5.79 -6.19
N LEU A 15 -17.91 5.49 -6.88
CA LEU A 15 -17.04 4.35 -6.55
C LEU A 15 -16.69 4.27 -5.05
N LEU A 16 -16.22 5.37 -4.46
CA LEU A 16 -15.81 5.40 -3.06
C LEU A 16 -16.98 5.19 -2.08
N THR A 17 -18.20 5.52 -2.52
CA THR A 17 -19.42 5.20 -1.75
C THR A 17 -19.67 3.70 -1.72
N GLY A 18 -19.42 3.00 -2.84
CA GLY A 18 -19.48 1.55 -2.92
C GLY A 18 -18.44 0.87 -2.03
N GLU A 19 -17.18 1.32 -2.09
CA GLU A 19 -16.09 0.81 -1.25
C GLU A 19 -16.41 0.99 0.25
N ARG A 20 -16.99 2.14 0.62
CA ARG A 20 -17.44 2.37 2.00
C ARG A 20 -18.57 1.42 2.39
N GLY A 21 -19.51 1.12 1.48
CA GLY A 21 -20.55 0.13 1.71
C GLY A 21 -19.99 -1.26 2.00
N HIS A 22 -18.96 -1.70 1.26
CA HIS A 22 -18.25 -2.95 1.52
C HIS A 22 -17.54 -2.95 2.88
N TYR A 23 -16.91 -1.84 3.25
CA TYR A 23 -16.29 -1.69 4.57
C TYR A 23 -17.31 -1.85 5.70
N GLU A 24 -18.46 -1.17 5.63
CA GLU A 24 -19.48 -1.27 6.69
C GLU A 24 -20.06 -2.68 6.77
N LEU A 25 -20.26 -3.35 5.62
CA LEU A 25 -20.66 -4.76 5.60
C LEU A 25 -19.64 -5.66 6.29
N ALA A 26 -18.35 -5.52 5.96
CA ALA A 26 -17.27 -6.28 6.60
C ALA A 26 -17.19 -6.01 8.12
N ALA A 27 -17.57 -4.81 8.56
CA ALA A 27 -17.66 -4.43 9.96
C ALA A 27 -18.96 -4.91 10.66
N GLY A 28 -19.79 -5.74 10.00
CA GLY A 28 -21.03 -6.26 10.56
C GLY A 28 -22.18 -5.25 10.59
N LYS A 29 -22.10 -4.17 9.81
CA LYS A 29 -23.12 -3.12 9.71
C LYS A 29 -23.83 -3.17 8.36
N SER A 30 -24.89 -2.36 8.24
CA SER A 30 -25.68 -2.32 7.01
C SER A 30 -24.97 -1.56 5.88
N SER A 31 -24.85 -2.19 4.73
CA SER A 31 -24.45 -1.58 3.44
C SER A 31 -25.60 -0.86 2.72
N GLN A 32 -26.84 -1.05 3.15
CA GLN A 32 -28.05 -0.53 2.48
C GLN A 32 -28.05 0.98 2.23
N PRO A 33 -27.55 1.84 3.15
CA PRO A 33 -27.48 3.28 2.88
C PRO A 33 -26.62 3.63 1.66
N PHE A 34 -25.55 2.86 1.41
CA PHE A 34 -24.59 3.10 0.33
C PHE A 34 -25.14 2.63 -1.02
N LEU A 35 -25.86 1.49 -1.04
CA LEU A 35 -26.60 1.06 -2.23
C LEU A 35 -27.61 2.12 -2.68
N ARG A 36 -28.42 2.62 -1.74
CA ARG A 36 -29.40 3.68 -2.05
C ARG A 36 -28.73 4.98 -2.49
N ALA A 37 -27.54 5.29 -1.97
CA ALA A 37 -26.78 6.46 -2.42
C ALA A 37 -26.30 6.29 -3.86
N LEU A 38 -25.70 5.14 -4.20
CA LEU A 38 -25.29 4.81 -5.57
C LEU A 38 -26.46 4.89 -6.55
N GLU A 39 -27.60 4.31 -6.22
CA GLU A 39 -28.82 4.37 -7.04
C GLU A 39 -29.30 5.81 -7.27
N ARG A 40 -29.15 6.69 -6.27
CA ARG A 40 -29.50 8.11 -6.38
C ARG A 40 -28.48 8.93 -7.17
N PHE A 41 -27.23 8.47 -7.24
CA PHE A 41 -26.16 9.07 -8.03
C PHE A 41 -26.26 8.77 -9.53
N ALA A 42 -27.02 7.74 -9.90
CA ALA A 42 -27.24 7.40 -11.30
C ALA A 42 -27.95 8.53 -12.06
N SER A 43 -27.60 8.65 -13.35
CA SER A 43 -28.35 9.43 -14.32
C SER A 43 -29.75 8.86 -14.54
N GLN A 44 -30.60 9.59 -15.28
CA GLN A 44 -31.96 9.16 -15.62
C GLN A 44 -32.01 7.82 -16.37
N VAL A 45 -30.95 7.47 -17.09
CA VAL A 45 -30.81 6.20 -17.83
C VAL A 45 -30.06 5.13 -17.04
N GLY A 46 -29.81 5.35 -15.74
CA GLY A 46 -29.19 4.36 -14.85
C GLY A 46 -27.66 4.31 -14.90
N LEU A 47 -27.01 5.24 -15.61
CA LEU A 47 -25.54 5.26 -15.70
C LEU A 47 -24.92 5.99 -14.50
N LEU A 48 -23.95 5.36 -13.85
CA LEU A 48 -23.13 5.95 -12.80
C LEU A 48 -21.96 6.77 -13.39
N PRO A 49 -21.77 8.03 -12.94
CA PRO A 49 -20.66 8.86 -13.38
C PRO A 49 -19.38 8.62 -12.57
N GLU A 50 -18.27 9.19 -13.05
CA GLU A 50 -17.05 9.32 -12.26
C GLU A 50 -17.25 10.19 -11.02
N GLN A 51 -17.93 11.33 -11.19
CA GLN A 51 -18.14 12.31 -10.13
C GLN A 51 -19.60 12.76 -10.07
N VAL A 52 -20.07 13.04 -8.86
CA VAL A 52 -21.34 13.70 -8.59
C VAL A 52 -21.11 15.07 -7.96
N TRP A 53 -22.07 15.97 -8.17
CA TRP A 53 -22.06 17.29 -7.56
C TRP A 53 -22.29 17.15 -6.06
N ASP A 54 -21.44 17.77 -5.26
CA ASP A 54 -21.37 17.65 -3.80
C ASP A 54 -21.59 19.01 -3.09
N GLU A 55 -22.07 20.00 -3.83
CA GLU A 55 -22.40 21.35 -3.36
C GLU A 55 -23.92 21.63 -3.51
N PRO A 56 -24.44 22.75 -2.95
CA PRO A 56 -25.81 23.18 -3.23
C PRO A 56 -26.09 23.31 -4.74
N ASP A 57 -27.35 23.11 -5.12
CA ASP A 57 -27.78 23.11 -6.52
C ASP A 57 -27.41 24.41 -7.24
N ARG A 58 -26.96 24.27 -8.49
CA ARG A 58 -26.74 25.35 -9.46
C ARG A 58 -27.47 25.02 -10.77
N PRO A 59 -28.80 25.19 -10.81
CA PRO A 59 -29.62 24.79 -11.96
C PRO A 59 -29.22 25.49 -13.27
N ALA A 60 -28.79 26.76 -13.19
CA ALA A 60 -28.32 27.51 -14.35
C ALA A 60 -27.07 26.90 -15.03
N GLN A 61 -26.34 26.04 -14.33
CA GLN A 61 -25.17 25.32 -14.83
C GLN A 61 -25.47 23.82 -15.05
N GLY A 62 -26.72 23.38 -14.85
CA GLY A 62 -27.11 21.98 -14.95
C GLY A 62 -26.55 21.09 -13.83
N LEU A 63 -26.13 21.68 -12.70
CA LEU A 63 -25.49 20.97 -11.58
C LEU A 63 -26.47 20.87 -10.40
N CYS A 64 -26.76 19.65 -9.97
CA CYS A 64 -27.65 19.38 -8.84
C CYS A 64 -27.00 18.37 -7.88
N LEU A 65 -27.20 18.55 -6.57
CA LEU A 65 -26.58 17.74 -5.53
C LEU A 65 -26.85 16.25 -5.75
N GLY A 66 -25.79 15.45 -5.73
CA GLY A 66 -25.81 14.02 -5.98
C GLY A 66 -26.04 13.65 -7.45
N LYS A 67 -26.00 14.59 -8.41
CA LYS A 67 -26.16 14.30 -9.85
C LYS A 67 -24.84 14.43 -10.60
N PRO A 68 -24.73 13.78 -11.79
CA PRO A 68 -23.51 13.82 -12.59
C PRO A 68 -23.01 15.25 -12.85
N THR A 69 -21.70 15.45 -12.77
CA THR A 69 -21.06 16.75 -12.97
C THR A 69 -20.71 17.08 -14.42
N GLY A 70 -20.95 16.12 -15.34
CA GLY A 70 -20.42 16.15 -16.71
C GLY A 70 -19.05 15.47 -16.86
N ALA A 71 -18.47 14.95 -15.76
CA ALA A 71 -17.34 14.03 -15.83
C ALA A 71 -17.70 12.70 -16.54
N ALA A 72 -16.71 11.84 -16.74
CA ALA A 72 -16.88 10.58 -17.50
C ALA A 72 -18.11 9.78 -17.03
N MET A 73 -18.99 9.43 -17.97
CA MET A 73 -20.19 8.62 -17.72
C MET A 73 -20.54 7.84 -19.00
N PRO A 74 -20.68 6.50 -18.94
CA PRO A 74 -20.58 5.67 -17.73
C PRO A 74 -19.14 5.46 -17.27
N LEU A 75 -18.90 5.50 -15.96
CA LEU A 75 -17.68 4.97 -15.38
C LEU A 75 -17.87 3.49 -15.04
N LEU A 76 -17.29 2.59 -15.83
CA LEU A 76 -17.45 1.14 -15.64
C LEU A 76 -16.98 0.67 -14.25
N TRP A 77 -15.98 1.34 -13.68
CA TRP A 77 -15.50 1.02 -12.32
C TRP A 77 -16.59 1.28 -11.26
N ALA A 78 -17.29 2.42 -11.34
CA ALA A 78 -18.40 2.70 -10.42
C ALA A 78 -19.55 1.67 -10.58
N HIS A 79 -19.81 1.19 -11.80
CA HIS A 79 -20.80 0.14 -12.04
C HIS A 79 -20.37 -1.21 -11.47
N ALA A 80 -19.12 -1.61 -11.68
CA ALA A 80 -18.58 -2.82 -11.09
C ALA A 80 -18.70 -2.79 -9.57
N GLU A 81 -18.38 -1.65 -8.93
CA GLU A 81 -18.52 -1.52 -7.49
C GLU A 81 -19.97 -1.61 -7.00
N TYR A 82 -20.92 -0.99 -7.71
CA TYR A 82 -22.35 -1.14 -7.40
C TYR A 82 -22.81 -2.60 -7.47
N ILE A 83 -22.42 -3.33 -8.52
CA ILE A 83 -22.77 -4.76 -8.68
C ILE A 83 -22.15 -5.61 -7.58
N LYS A 84 -20.87 -5.38 -7.26
CA LYS A 84 -20.19 -6.09 -6.17
C LYS A 84 -20.84 -5.80 -4.82
N LEU A 85 -21.24 -4.56 -4.55
CA LEU A 85 -21.90 -4.20 -3.30
C LEU A 85 -23.31 -4.80 -3.20
N LEU A 86 -24.07 -4.82 -4.31
CA LEU A 86 -25.36 -5.50 -4.38
C LEU A 86 -25.22 -6.97 -4.03
N ARG A 87 -24.30 -7.66 -4.71
CA ARG A 87 -24.03 -9.08 -4.47
C ARG A 87 -23.59 -9.33 -3.03
N SER A 88 -22.69 -8.50 -2.52
CA SER A 88 -22.18 -8.65 -1.16
C SER A 88 -23.27 -8.47 -0.11
N THR A 89 -24.17 -7.51 -0.35
CA THR A 89 -25.30 -7.25 0.53
C THR A 89 -26.28 -8.41 0.53
N ALA A 90 -26.53 -9.03 -0.62
CA ALA A 90 -27.37 -10.22 -0.74
C ALA A 90 -26.74 -11.43 -0.02
N ASP A 91 -25.43 -11.62 -0.16
CA ASP A 91 -24.70 -12.74 0.46
C ASP A 91 -24.43 -12.51 1.96
N GLY A 92 -24.59 -11.28 2.47
CA GLY A 92 -24.21 -10.92 3.84
C GLY A 92 -22.70 -10.90 4.08
N GLN A 93 -21.90 -10.96 3.01
CA GLN A 93 -20.44 -11.03 3.05
C GLN A 93 -19.86 -10.28 1.85
N VAL A 94 -18.72 -9.62 2.02
CA VAL A 94 -18.01 -8.97 0.91
C VAL A 94 -17.69 -10.01 -0.17
N PHE A 95 -18.20 -9.79 -1.39
CA PHE A 95 -18.03 -10.69 -2.54
C PHE A 95 -16.56 -10.97 -2.86
N ASP A 96 -15.71 -9.95 -2.75
CA ASP A 96 -14.26 -10.07 -2.97
C ASP A 96 -13.53 -10.74 -1.78
N PHE A 97 -14.25 -11.18 -0.74
CA PHE A 97 -13.67 -11.98 0.34
C PHE A 97 -13.51 -13.43 -0.12
N LEU A 98 -12.26 -13.84 -0.32
CA LEU A 98 -11.90 -15.21 -0.67
C LEU A 98 -11.42 -15.95 0.59
N PRO A 99 -12.16 -16.95 1.12
CA PRO A 99 -11.79 -17.64 2.36
C PRO A 99 -10.39 -18.24 2.34
N HIS A 100 -9.98 -18.83 1.21
CA HIS A 100 -8.66 -19.43 1.05
C HIS A 100 -7.51 -18.39 1.10
N VAL A 101 -7.75 -17.18 0.56
CA VAL A 101 -6.80 -16.07 0.69
C VAL A 101 -6.76 -15.62 2.15
N ALA A 102 -7.92 -15.47 2.78
CA ALA A 102 -7.99 -15.05 4.18
C ALA A 102 -7.31 -16.06 5.13
N GLU A 103 -7.48 -17.37 4.92
CA GLU A 103 -6.76 -18.42 5.67
C GLU A 103 -5.25 -18.30 5.47
N ARG A 104 -4.80 -18.19 4.21
CA ARG A 104 -3.37 -18.04 3.89
C ARG A 104 -2.73 -16.84 4.59
N TYR A 105 -3.41 -15.70 4.64
CA TYR A 105 -2.83 -14.44 5.12
C TYR A 105 -3.17 -14.08 6.58
N ARG A 106 -4.23 -14.67 7.18
CA ARG A 106 -4.55 -14.50 8.61
C ARG A 106 -3.91 -15.58 9.48
N ASP A 107 -3.93 -16.82 9.03
CA ASP A 107 -3.62 -17.99 9.86
C ASP A 107 -2.28 -18.64 9.49
N GLY A 108 -1.76 -18.37 8.29
CA GLY A 108 -0.64 -19.09 7.69
C GLY A 108 0.66 -18.30 7.61
N HIS A 109 1.66 -18.79 8.33
CA HIS A 109 3.08 -18.39 8.35
C HIS A 109 3.44 -17.28 9.34
N ALA A 110 4.40 -17.59 10.23
CA ALA A 110 5.14 -16.61 10.99
C ALA A 110 5.66 -15.55 10.02
N GLN A 111 5.03 -14.38 10.02
CA GLN A 111 5.54 -13.25 9.25
C GLN A 111 6.97 -13.04 9.71
N ARG A 112 7.93 -13.23 8.81
CA ARG A 112 9.32 -12.88 9.12
C ARG A 112 9.31 -11.39 9.37
N LEU A 113 9.49 -11.01 10.63
CA LEU A 113 9.51 -9.62 11.05
C LEU A 113 10.73 -8.98 10.42
N LEU A 114 10.52 -8.28 9.31
CA LEU A 114 11.56 -7.73 8.46
C LEU A 114 11.59 -6.22 8.59
N GLU A 115 12.78 -5.68 8.85
CA GLU A 115 13.07 -4.27 8.64
C GLU A 115 14.01 -4.14 7.45
N ILE A 116 13.69 -3.25 6.52
CA ILE A 116 14.35 -3.20 5.21
C ILE A 116 15.16 -1.91 5.08
N TRP A 117 16.48 -2.05 5.06
CA TRP A 117 17.41 -0.98 4.71
C TRP A 117 17.70 -1.01 3.21
N LYS A 118 17.64 0.16 2.56
CA LYS A 118 18.03 0.35 1.16
C LYS A 118 18.63 1.75 0.97
N PRO A 119 19.40 2.03 -0.09
CA PRO A 119 20.06 3.34 -0.27
C PRO A 119 19.13 4.55 -0.15
N ASN A 120 17.87 4.42 -0.62
CA ASN A 120 16.83 5.46 -0.53
C ASN A 120 15.89 5.34 0.69
N ARG A 121 16.13 4.39 1.59
CA ARG A 121 15.45 4.25 2.89
C ARG A 121 16.44 3.64 3.89
N GLN A 122 17.25 4.52 4.47
CA GLN A 122 18.28 4.16 5.44
C GLN A 122 17.69 4.17 6.85
N VAL A 123 16.93 3.12 7.16
CA VAL A 123 16.34 2.94 8.50
C VAL A 123 17.40 3.06 9.58
N ARG A 124 17.08 3.75 10.67
CA ARG A 124 18.07 4.03 11.74
C ARG A 124 18.06 3.00 12.85
N ALA A 125 16.98 2.23 12.98
CA ALA A 125 16.85 1.22 14.01
C ALA A 125 16.14 -0.04 13.49
N VAL A 126 16.46 -1.18 14.11
CA VAL A 126 15.76 -2.46 13.93
C VAL A 126 15.46 -3.08 15.28
N LYS A 127 14.27 -3.67 15.42
CA LYS A 127 13.84 -4.26 16.70
C LYS A 127 14.55 -5.60 16.96
N PRO A 128 14.87 -5.92 18.23
CA PRO A 128 15.33 -7.25 18.59
C PRO A 128 14.33 -8.34 18.16
N GLY A 129 14.83 -9.48 17.67
CA GLY A 129 14.03 -10.57 17.14
C GLY A 129 13.53 -10.38 15.70
N TRP A 130 13.86 -9.25 15.07
CA TRP A 130 13.58 -9.00 13.65
C TRP A 130 14.78 -9.42 12.78
N THR A 131 14.56 -9.50 11.48
CA THR A 131 15.62 -9.60 10.47
C THR A 131 15.82 -8.23 9.83
N LEU A 132 17.06 -7.72 9.84
CA LEU A 132 17.45 -6.58 9.04
C LEU A 132 17.81 -7.06 7.63
N ARG A 133 17.02 -6.70 6.63
CA ARG A 133 17.33 -6.94 5.22
C ARG A 133 18.03 -5.72 4.63
N VAL A 134 19.32 -5.85 4.34
CA VAL A 134 20.08 -4.86 3.59
C VAL A 134 19.96 -5.18 2.11
N GLN A 135 19.37 -4.29 1.32
CA GLN A 135 19.18 -4.51 -0.12
C GLN A 135 19.75 -3.39 -0.98
N ALA A 136 20.14 -3.73 -2.21
CA ALA A 136 20.66 -2.81 -3.20
C ALA A 136 20.27 -3.24 -4.63
N PRO A 137 20.24 -2.32 -5.61
CA PRO A 137 19.88 -2.62 -7.01
C PRO A 137 20.97 -3.33 -7.81
N ALA A 138 22.11 -3.65 -7.20
CA ALA A 138 23.25 -4.31 -7.84
C ALA A 138 23.78 -5.39 -6.90
N ASP A 139 24.56 -6.32 -7.45
CA ASP A 139 25.13 -7.44 -6.70
C ASP A 139 26.33 -7.01 -5.82
N PHE A 140 26.39 -7.50 -4.58
CA PHE A 140 27.38 -7.07 -3.58
C PHE A 140 27.80 -8.20 -2.62
N TRP A 141 28.93 -7.98 -1.95
CA TRP A 141 29.23 -8.58 -0.66
C TRP A 141 28.93 -7.55 0.42
N LEU A 142 28.33 -7.98 1.51
CA LEU A 142 28.12 -7.16 2.68
C LEU A 142 29.17 -7.53 3.72
N ARG A 143 30.00 -6.56 4.08
CA ARG A 143 30.82 -6.66 5.28
C ARG A 143 30.07 -6.03 6.43
N TRP A 144 29.89 -6.74 7.51
CA TRP A 144 29.12 -6.24 8.65
C TRP A 144 29.63 -6.78 9.98
N THR A 145 29.13 -6.18 11.05
CA THR A 145 29.43 -6.51 12.44
C THR A 145 28.19 -6.24 13.28
N ASN A 146 28.08 -6.96 14.39
CA ASN A 146 27.11 -6.74 15.44
C ASN A 146 27.79 -6.47 16.79
N ASP A 147 29.09 -6.15 16.79
CA ASP A 147 29.91 -5.96 17.99
C ASP A 147 30.92 -4.80 17.84
N GLU A 148 30.54 -3.77 17.06
CA GLU A 148 31.36 -2.57 16.81
C GLU A 148 32.73 -2.90 16.20
N TRP A 149 32.75 -3.80 15.22
CA TRP A 149 33.93 -4.22 14.44
C TRP A 149 34.98 -5.02 15.23
N GLN A 150 34.63 -5.55 16.42
CA GLN A 150 35.48 -6.53 17.11
C GLN A 150 35.56 -7.83 16.33
N THR A 151 34.44 -8.23 15.72
CA THR A 151 34.39 -9.28 14.70
C THR A 151 33.85 -8.73 13.39
N VAL A 152 34.26 -9.38 12.31
CA VAL A 152 33.86 -9.05 10.94
C VAL A 152 33.19 -10.26 10.33
N GLN A 153 32.02 -10.02 9.74
CA GLN A 153 31.27 -11.01 8.99
C GLN A 153 31.14 -10.53 7.55
N ASP A 154 31.42 -11.42 6.60
CA ASP A 154 31.23 -11.16 5.18
C ASP A 154 30.13 -12.09 4.66
N ALA A 155 29.11 -11.50 4.03
CA ALA A 155 27.97 -12.24 3.49
C ALA A 155 27.76 -11.89 2.01
N ARG A 156 27.60 -12.92 1.18
CA ARG A 156 27.26 -12.74 -0.24
C ARG A 156 25.78 -12.39 -0.39
N ALA A 157 25.47 -11.34 -1.14
CA ALA A 157 24.08 -11.01 -1.44
C ALA A 157 23.40 -12.09 -2.29
N THR A 158 22.13 -12.35 -2.00
CA THR A 158 21.25 -13.18 -2.82
C THR A 158 20.59 -12.30 -3.86
N LEU A 159 20.79 -12.60 -5.15
CA LEU A 159 20.15 -11.89 -6.25
C LEU A 159 18.75 -12.44 -6.51
N THR A 160 17.76 -11.56 -6.59
CA THR A 160 16.40 -11.90 -6.98
C THR A 160 16.23 -11.83 -8.49
N ALA A 161 15.20 -12.50 -9.02
CA ALA A 161 14.82 -12.40 -10.43
C ALA A 161 14.47 -10.98 -10.90
N LEU A 162 14.21 -10.05 -9.96
CA LEU A 162 13.89 -8.65 -10.23
C LEU A 162 15.15 -7.76 -10.32
N GLY A 163 16.36 -8.34 -10.27
CA GLY A 163 17.61 -7.58 -10.31
C GLY A 163 17.95 -6.86 -9.00
N ILE A 164 17.26 -7.18 -7.91
CA ILE A 164 17.55 -6.64 -6.57
C ILE A 164 18.33 -7.69 -5.79
N ALA A 165 19.43 -7.28 -5.16
CA ALA A 165 20.23 -8.15 -4.30
C ALA A 165 20.01 -7.80 -2.82
N PHE A 166 20.08 -8.80 -1.93
CA PHE A 166 19.91 -8.57 -0.50
C PHE A 166 20.76 -9.50 0.38
N VAL A 167 21.04 -9.05 1.60
CA VAL A 167 21.56 -9.86 2.71
C VAL A 167 20.61 -9.71 3.89
N ASP A 168 20.26 -10.84 4.52
CA ASP A 168 19.47 -10.87 5.74
C ASP A 168 20.40 -11.04 6.96
N ILE A 169 20.25 -10.15 7.94
CA ILE A 169 20.95 -10.19 9.22
C ILE A 169 19.92 -10.44 10.32
N GLU A 170 20.02 -11.59 10.99
CA GLU A 170 19.12 -11.91 12.10
C GLU A 170 19.53 -11.17 13.37
N ILE A 171 18.60 -10.42 13.96
CA ILE A 171 18.83 -9.67 15.17
C ILE A 171 18.39 -10.51 16.36
N SER A 172 19.34 -10.99 17.15
CA SER A 172 19.03 -11.70 18.40
C SER A 172 18.16 -10.84 19.32
N LYS A 173 17.24 -11.48 20.06
CA LYS A 173 16.41 -10.81 21.09
C LYS A 173 17.26 -10.14 22.19
N THR A 174 18.47 -10.65 22.41
CA THR A 174 19.41 -10.11 23.41
C THR A 174 20.41 -9.13 22.83
N GLN A 175 20.39 -8.89 21.50
CA GLN A 175 21.30 -7.96 20.84
C GLN A 175 21.15 -6.54 21.43
N ARG A 176 22.27 -5.84 21.57
CA ARG A 176 22.32 -4.45 22.08
C ARG A 176 23.19 -3.55 21.23
N ALA A 177 24.36 -4.05 20.82
CA ALA A 177 25.25 -3.33 19.91
C ALA A 177 24.57 -3.17 18.53
N PRO A 178 24.79 -2.04 17.85
CA PRO A 178 24.21 -1.78 16.53
C PRO A 178 24.74 -2.76 15.49
N ILE A 179 24.02 -2.88 14.39
CA ILE A 179 24.58 -3.44 13.17
C ILE A 179 25.34 -2.32 12.45
N ARG A 180 26.61 -2.57 12.13
CA ARG A 180 27.36 -1.73 11.19
C ARG A 180 27.71 -2.52 9.97
N PHE A 181 27.71 -1.88 8.82
CA PHE A 181 28.02 -2.55 7.57
C PHE A 181 28.52 -1.61 6.49
N THR A 182 29.18 -2.20 5.49
CA THR A 182 29.57 -1.53 4.25
C THR A 182 29.46 -2.50 3.08
N PHE A 183 29.33 -1.96 1.87
CA PHE A 183 29.22 -2.74 0.65
C PHE A 183 30.57 -2.93 -0.01
N ARG A 184 30.80 -4.13 -0.55
CA ARG A 184 31.78 -4.37 -1.60
C ARG A 184 31.04 -4.75 -2.87
N TRP A 185 31.03 -3.82 -3.82
CA TRP A 185 30.35 -4.01 -5.09
C TRP A 185 31.13 -4.98 -5.97
N MET A 186 30.41 -5.92 -6.59
CA MET A 186 31.03 -6.85 -7.52
C MET A 186 31.47 -6.15 -8.80
N GLN A 187 30.62 -5.26 -9.30
CA GLN A 187 30.97 -4.45 -10.45
C GLN A 187 32.08 -3.47 -10.05
N GLY A 188 33.26 -3.65 -10.64
CA GLY A 188 34.45 -2.85 -10.33
C GLY A 188 35.18 -3.25 -9.04
N ALA A 189 34.76 -4.31 -8.36
CA ALA A 189 35.43 -4.89 -7.18
C ALA A 189 35.81 -3.87 -6.08
N ARG A 190 34.98 -2.84 -5.89
CA ARG A 190 35.27 -1.68 -5.04
C ARG A 190 34.48 -1.69 -3.74
N TRP A 191 35.06 -1.12 -2.70
CA TRP A 191 34.35 -0.81 -1.47
C TRP A 191 33.52 0.47 -1.63
N GLU A 192 32.39 0.55 -0.93
CA GLU A 192 31.53 1.75 -0.87
C GLU A 192 32.28 2.94 -0.26
N GLY A 193 33.24 2.68 0.64
CA GLY A 193 34.00 3.71 1.34
C GLY A 193 33.21 4.41 2.46
N THR A 194 31.99 3.95 2.75
CA THR A 194 31.14 4.45 3.82
C THR A 194 30.65 3.27 4.67
N ASP A 195 30.71 3.44 5.99
CA ASP A 195 30.08 2.55 6.96
C ASP A 195 28.70 3.08 7.34
N TYR A 196 27.69 2.22 7.24
CA TYR A 196 26.35 2.48 7.71
C TYR A 196 26.14 1.90 9.10
N ARG A 197 25.17 2.45 9.83
CA ARG A 197 24.81 2.04 11.18
C ARG A 197 23.30 1.91 11.30
N VAL A 198 22.84 0.81 11.91
CA VAL A 198 21.46 0.58 12.31
C VAL A 198 21.45 0.19 13.79
N ASP A 199 20.84 1.02 14.62
CA ASP A 199 20.71 0.80 16.05
C ASP A 199 19.72 -0.33 16.37
N ILE A 200 19.81 -0.87 17.59
CA ILE A 200 18.91 -1.91 18.07
C ILE A 200 17.83 -1.27 18.94
N GLY A 201 16.58 -1.33 18.52
CA GLY A 201 15.46 -0.71 19.22
C GLY A 201 14.30 -0.34 18.29
N ALA A 202 13.31 0.37 18.84
CA ALA A 202 12.30 1.03 18.02
C ALA A 202 12.85 2.37 17.50
N GLU A 203 12.45 2.75 16.29
CA GLU A 203 12.72 4.09 15.74
C GLU A 203 12.02 5.13 16.64
N LYS A 204 12.74 6.20 17.02
CA LYS A 204 12.21 7.31 17.81
C LYS A 204 11.64 8.40 16.92
#